data_AF-A0AAD7FIH5-F1
#
_entry.id   AF-A0AAD7FIH5-F1
#
_cell.length_a   1.000
_cell.length_b   1.000
_cell.length_c   1.000
_cell.angle_alpha   90.00
_cell.angle_beta   90.00
_cell.angle_gamma   90.00
#
_symmetry.space_group_name_H-M   'P 1'
#
loop_
_entity.id
_entity.type
_entity.pdbx_description
1 polymer ?
#
loop_
_entity_poly.entity_id
_entity_poly.type
_entity_poly.pdbx_seq_one_letter_code
_entity_poly.pdbx_strand_id
1 'polypeptide(L)'
;MSSTAEPSTAEIQTGTHFHVYGGTGGPGGAGGQHGGEGGSGEGGSLIHGNQIATLKCPPASLIFQGRQEILHKMQQYFAQDNKKRRVYVLHGLGGSGKTQIALKFLEETSDEGLAKQQKQAFSGHKKWTLLFDNADDPKLKLWPFFPQCTHGNIIITSRNPQLGAYSPGAHCQVGDLDEDNAVLLLLATAVQEDTDETRKLAVAIVQAVQEISCLPLAIVHAGAYIAKFKGLVKYLSIYRQNKEELLRRHPDHAHDNYEWTVYTTWQISYERLSPVAARFLQLCALLHHSKIPESIFCKATEWMVNNEGSETGSMREAREFLQHFVSSSGSWQDQHFRDTVAEIEEYSLLQRDEASSTLSMHPLVHLWCSGTQPYQREARGCMVDILGMAIDPGPGAYLMRIGLIAHVKMLVQDDLTLINSEFWNQFGQIYHDGGQFRQARRINELWVEQCQKLLGDDHPDTLIVMANLAATYSGLGRYQEAELLQSSVLARRPKLLGDDHPDTLNAMADLAATYSELGRFQEAEPVQAK
;
A
#
# COMPACT_ATOMS: atom_id res chain seq x y z
N MET A 1 -19.01 16.40 15.83
CA MET A 1 -19.65 15.17 15.34
C MET A 1 -18.56 14.27 14.77
N SER A 2 -18.58 12.99 15.13
CA SER A 2 -17.52 12.00 14.86
C SER A 2 -17.23 11.88 13.36
N SER A 3 -16.05 12.35 12.90
CA SER A 3 -15.57 12.05 11.55
C SER A 3 -15.28 10.56 11.46
N THR A 4 -16.14 9.79 10.78
CA THR A 4 -15.84 8.42 10.40
C THR A 4 -14.68 8.46 9.41
N ALA A 5 -13.49 8.00 9.83
CA ALA A 5 -12.36 7.83 8.93
C ALA A 5 -12.77 6.89 7.79
N GLU A 6 -12.48 7.27 6.55
CA GLU A 6 -12.76 6.42 5.40
C GLU A 6 -11.87 5.16 5.47
N PRO A 7 -12.34 3.99 5.00
CA PRO A 7 -11.54 2.75 5.01
C PRO A 7 -10.16 2.93 4.35
N SER A 8 -10.08 3.69 3.25
CA SER A 8 -8.84 4.05 2.57
C SER A 8 -7.86 4.80 3.48
N THR A 9 -8.33 5.75 4.28
CA THR A 9 -7.48 6.49 5.22
C THR A 9 -7.04 5.64 6.41
N ALA A 10 -7.86 4.68 6.84
CA ALA A 10 -7.51 3.73 7.90
C ALA A 10 -6.48 2.68 7.42
N GLU A 11 -6.60 2.17 6.19
CA GLU A 11 -5.61 1.28 5.56
C GLU A 11 -4.22 1.89 5.60
N ILE A 12 -4.14 3.13 5.13
CA ILE A 12 -2.92 3.91 4.96
C ILE A 12 -2.27 4.28 6.31
N GLN A 13 -3.05 4.36 7.38
CA GLN A 13 -2.54 4.76 8.71
C GLN A 13 -2.15 3.58 9.60
N THR A 14 -2.74 2.41 9.39
CA THR A 14 -2.68 1.31 10.36
C THR A 14 -2.08 0.02 9.81
N GLY A 15 -1.89 -0.07 8.48
CA GLY A 15 -1.46 -1.31 7.81
C GLY A 15 -2.53 -2.41 7.78
N THR A 16 -3.74 -2.12 8.26
CA THR A 16 -4.89 -3.03 8.18
C THR A 16 -5.50 -2.95 6.78
N HIS A 17 -5.56 -4.04 6.02
CA HIS A 17 -6.20 -4.07 4.70
C HIS A 17 -7.66 -4.52 4.77
N PHE A 18 -8.53 -3.94 3.95
CA PHE A 18 -9.97 -4.21 3.96
C PHE A 18 -10.35 -4.85 2.62
N HIS A 19 -10.84 -6.08 2.62
CA HIS A 19 -11.25 -6.78 1.39
C HIS A 19 -12.71 -7.22 1.44
N VAL A 20 -13.47 -6.99 0.36
CA VAL A 20 -14.91 -7.31 0.29
C VAL A 20 -15.18 -8.43 -0.73
N TYR A 21 -16.01 -9.41 -0.34
CA TYR A 21 -16.37 -10.59 -1.12
C TYR A 21 -17.91 -10.76 -1.29
N GLY A 22 -18.42 -10.81 -2.54
CA GLY A 22 -19.77 -11.30 -2.95
C GLY A 22 -20.83 -10.30 -3.49
N GLY A 23 -21.57 -10.70 -4.57
CA GLY A 23 -22.99 -10.35 -4.89
C GLY A 23 -23.33 -9.52 -6.15
N THR A 24 -23.96 -10.11 -7.19
CA THR A 24 -24.35 -9.46 -8.47
C THR A 24 -25.81 -9.00 -8.58
N GLY A 25 -26.04 -7.96 -9.42
CA GLY A 25 -27.36 -7.56 -9.90
C GLY A 25 -27.27 -6.46 -10.98
N GLY A 26 -27.59 -6.81 -12.24
CA GLY A 26 -27.73 -5.83 -13.32
C GLY A 26 -28.96 -4.93 -13.16
N PRO A 27 -29.08 -3.82 -13.91
CA PRO A 27 -30.19 -2.90 -13.78
C PRO A 27 -31.47 -3.55 -14.32
N GLY A 28 -32.31 -4.05 -13.42
CA GLY A 28 -33.71 -4.36 -13.72
C GLY A 28 -34.45 -3.05 -13.92
N GLY A 29 -34.76 -2.74 -15.19
CA GLY A 29 -35.68 -1.66 -15.52
C GLY A 29 -37.05 -1.89 -14.87
N ALA A 30 -37.49 -0.91 -14.10
CA ALA A 30 -38.90 -0.71 -13.81
C ALA A 30 -39.26 0.66 -14.39
N GLY A 31 -39.89 0.64 -15.56
CA GLY A 31 -40.57 1.79 -16.11
C GLY A 31 -41.71 2.21 -15.19
N GLY A 32 -41.69 3.47 -14.80
CA GLY A 32 -42.84 4.19 -14.27
C GLY A 32 -42.91 5.52 -15.03
N GLN A 33 -43.80 5.57 -16.01
CA GLN A 33 -44.16 6.80 -16.72
C GLN A 33 -44.67 7.84 -15.72
N HIS A 34 -44.08 9.03 -15.71
CA HIS A 34 -44.85 10.28 -15.67
C HIS A 34 -44.01 11.39 -16.32
N GLY A 35 -44.55 11.97 -17.37
CA GLY A 35 -43.96 13.09 -18.09
C GLY A 35 -44.13 14.42 -17.33
N GLY A 36 -43.22 15.34 -17.63
CA GLY A 36 -43.25 16.74 -17.20
C GLY A 36 -41.97 17.43 -17.63
N GLU A 37 -42.00 18.07 -18.79
CA GLU A 37 -40.95 18.98 -19.28
C GLU A 37 -40.79 20.18 -18.35
N GLY A 38 -39.55 20.62 -18.14
CA GLY A 38 -39.22 21.86 -17.43
C GLY A 38 -37.71 21.98 -17.22
N GLY A 39 -37.03 22.66 -18.13
CA GLY A 39 -35.59 22.92 -18.03
C GLY A 39 -35.28 24.02 -17.02
N SER A 40 -34.31 23.74 -16.15
CA SER A 40 -33.51 24.71 -15.42
C SER A 40 -32.21 24.03 -15.00
N GLY A 41 -31.09 24.49 -15.55
CA GLY A 41 -29.76 24.04 -15.13
C GLY A 41 -29.46 24.57 -13.74
N GLU A 42 -29.29 23.64 -12.80
CA GLU A 42 -28.76 23.91 -11.46
C GLU A 42 -27.38 23.28 -11.32
N GLY A 43 -26.50 24.05 -10.68
CA GLY A 43 -25.06 23.83 -10.58
C GLY A 43 -24.68 22.55 -9.83
N GLY A 44 -23.48 22.07 -10.18
CA GLY A 44 -22.89 20.84 -9.69
C GLY A 44 -22.72 20.81 -8.17
N SER A 45 -23.62 20.12 -7.50
CA SER A 45 -23.41 19.53 -6.18
C SER A 45 -22.48 18.31 -6.33
N LEU A 46 -21.16 18.54 -6.32
CA LEU A 46 -20.12 17.50 -6.33
C LEU A 46 -19.87 16.92 -4.93
N ILE A 47 -20.93 16.52 -4.23
CA ILE A 47 -20.83 15.63 -3.07
C ILE A 47 -22.07 14.77 -3.12
N HIS A 48 -22.01 13.59 -3.73
CA HIS A 48 -22.80 12.40 -3.39
C HIS A 48 -22.38 11.25 -4.30
N GLY A 49 -21.68 10.27 -3.73
CA GLY A 49 -21.34 9.04 -4.42
C GLY A 49 -20.23 8.28 -3.72
N ASN A 50 -20.57 7.57 -2.64
CA ASN A 50 -19.75 6.53 -2.03
C ASN A 50 -19.34 5.50 -3.12
N GLN A 51 -18.22 5.75 -3.80
CA GLN A 51 -17.54 4.74 -4.59
C GLN A 51 -16.45 4.16 -3.69
N ILE A 52 -16.81 3.14 -2.91
CA ILE A 52 -15.80 2.21 -2.39
C ILE A 52 -15.13 1.62 -3.63
N ALA A 53 -13.88 2.03 -3.88
CA ALA A 53 -13.07 1.44 -4.92
C ALA A 53 -13.09 -0.08 -4.71
N THR A 54 -13.28 -0.78 -5.81
CA THR A 54 -13.45 -2.22 -5.87
C THR A 54 -12.17 -2.92 -5.39
N LEU A 55 -12.11 -3.23 -4.09
CA LEU A 55 -11.01 -3.92 -3.43
C LEU A 55 -11.03 -5.41 -3.81
N LYS A 56 -10.37 -5.77 -4.92
CA LYS A 56 -10.11 -7.17 -5.26
C LYS A 56 -9.31 -7.82 -4.11
N CYS A 57 -9.82 -8.93 -3.59
CA CYS A 57 -9.10 -9.74 -2.63
C CYS A 57 -8.00 -10.53 -3.37
N PRO A 58 -6.77 -10.61 -2.85
CA PRO A 58 -5.73 -11.43 -3.45
C PRO A 58 -6.13 -12.92 -3.43
N PRO A 59 -5.68 -13.74 -4.40
CA PRO A 59 -5.88 -15.18 -4.35
C PRO A 59 -5.07 -15.79 -3.19
N ALA A 60 -5.54 -16.92 -2.67
CA ALA A 60 -4.75 -17.75 -1.78
C ALA A 60 -3.59 -18.40 -2.54
N SER A 61 -2.56 -18.79 -1.78
CA SER A 61 -1.42 -19.53 -2.31
C SER A 61 -1.90 -20.83 -2.95
N LEU A 62 -1.40 -21.11 -4.16
CA LEU A 62 -1.60 -22.40 -4.84
C LEU A 62 -1.00 -23.55 -4.04
N ILE A 63 0.06 -23.27 -3.27
CA ILE A 63 0.69 -24.22 -2.38
C ILE A 63 0.19 -23.95 -0.96
N PHE A 64 -0.76 -24.76 -0.51
CA PHE A 64 -1.39 -24.66 0.81
C PHE A 64 -1.45 -26.06 1.44
N GLN A 65 -0.81 -26.23 2.60
CA GLN A 65 -0.74 -27.52 3.31
C GLN A 65 -1.27 -27.40 4.74
N GLY A 66 -1.94 -28.46 5.20
CA GLY A 66 -2.55 -28.52 6.53
C GLY A 66 -3.75 -27.59 6.72
N ARG A 67 -4.04 -27.24 7.98
CA ARG A 67 -5.08 -26.27 8.40
C ARG A 67 -6.54 -26.64 8.12
N GLN A 68 -6.81 -27.86 7.65
CA GLN A 68 -8.16 -28.35 7.36
C GLN A 68 -9.11 -28.26 8.57
N GLU A 69 -8.62 -28.52 9.77
CA GLU A 69 -9.43 -28.36 10.99
C GLU A 69 -9.88 -26.91 11.22
N ILE A 70 -9.02 -25.94 10.92
CA ILE A 70 -9.35 -24.51 11.08
C ILE A 70 -10.37 -24.10 10.03
N LEU A 71 -10.14 -24.50 8.76
CA LEU A 71 -11.09 -24.25 7.66
C LEU A 71 -12.46 -24.86 7.96
N HIS A 72 -12.50 -26.10 8.45
CA HIS A 72 -13.75 -26.77 8.81
C HIS A 72 -14.49 -26.05 9.95
N LYS A 73 -13.78 -25.58 10.99
CA LYS A 73 -14.36 -24.77 12.07
C LYS A 73 -14.95 -23.45 11.54
N MET A 74 -14.25 -22.78 10.62
CA MET A 74 -14.74 -21.57 9.97
C MET A 74 -16.00 -21.84 9.13
N GLN A 75 -15.99 -22.89 8.31
CA GLN A 75 -17.14 -23.33 7.49
C GLN A 75 -18.36 -23.62 8.37
N GLN A 76 -18.19 -24.40 9.44
CA GLN A 76 -19.27 -24.70 10.38
C GLN A 76 -19.82 -23.44 11.07
N TYR A 77 -18.95 -22.51 11.45
CA TYR A 77 -19.35 -21.26 12.10
C TYR A 77 -20.15 -20.33 11.17
N PHE A 78 -19.70 -20.18 9.93
CA PHE A 78 -20.34 -19.30 8.94
C PHE A 78 -21.53 -19.93 8.21
N ALA A 79 -21.70 -21.26 8.25
CA ALA A 79 -22.85 -21.95 7.66
C ALA A 79 -24.17 -21.75 8.44
N GLN A 80 -24.10 -21.28 9.68
CA GLN A 80 -25.25 -21.00 10.54
C GLN A 80 -26.05 -19.77 10.04
N ASP A 81 -27.33 -19.61 10.44
CA ASP A 81 -28.27 -18.58 9.93
C ASP A 81 -27.61 -17.19 9.74
N ASN A 82 -27.76 -16.64 8.52
CA ASN A 82 -27.18 -15.39 8.02
C ASN A 82 -27.94 -14.12 8.46
N LYS A 83 -29.00 -14.26 9.27
CA LYS A 83 -29.76 -13.11 9.79
C LYS A 83 -28.99 -12.25 10.79
N LYS A 84 -27.86 -12.73 11.32
CA LYS A 84 -27.00 -12.00 12.25
C LYS A 84 -25.58 -11.92 11.70
N ARG A 85 -24.92 -10.79 11.98
CA ARG A 85 -23.52 -10.58 11.66
C ARG A 85 -22.66 -11.58 12.42
N ARG A 86 -21.71 -12.19 11.72
CA ARG A 86 -20.75 -13.13 12.30
C ARG A 86 -19.35 -12.58 12.17
N VAL A 87 -18.57 -12.67 13.24
CA VAL A 87 -17.16 -12.28 13.26
C VAL A 87 -16.34 -13.51 13.59
N TYR A 88 -15.26 -13.77 12.85
CA TYR A 88 -14.29 -14.81 13.16
C TYR A 88 -12.88 -14.23 13.19
N VAL A 89 -12.11 -14.51 14.23
CA VAL A 89 -10.78 -13.91 14.43
C VAL A 89 -9.70 -14.99 14.34
N LEU A 90 -8.78 -14.84 13.40
CA LEU A 90 -7.55 -15.63 13.28
C LEU A 90 -6.41 -14.82 13.87
N HIS A 91 -5.78 -15.29 14.95
CA HIS A 91 -4.66 -14.58 15.58
C HIS A 91 -3.42 -15.46 15.79
N GLY A 92 -2.22 -14.88 15.85
CA GLY A 92 -0.98 -15.65 15.98
C GLY A 92 0.23 -14.93 15.40
N LEU A 93 1.43 -15.52 15.54
CA LEU A 93 2.70 -14.92 15.12
C LEU A 93 2.71 -14.54 13.62
N GLY A 94 3.53 -13.55 13.25
CA GLY A 94 3.65 -13.13 11.83
C GLY A 94 4.14 -14.29 10.96
N GLY A 95 3.63 -14.48 9.74
CA GLY A 95 4.06 -15.58 8.87
C GLY A 95 3.48 -16.98 9.20
N SER A 96 2.65 -17.13 10.24
CA SER A 96 1.96 -18.40 10.60
C SER A 96 0.90 -18.88 9.60
N GLY A 97 0.55 -18.08 8.59
CA GLY A 97 -0.41 -18.41 7.54
C GLY A 97 -1.85 -17.93 7.77
N LYS A 98 -2.10 -17.02 8.71
CA LYS A 98 -3.44 -16.47 9.01
C LYS A 98 -4.16 -15.93 7.77
N THR A 99 -3.51 -15.04 7.03
CA THR A 99 -4.03 -14.45 5.78
C THR A 99 -4.35 -15.55 4.77
N GLN A 100 -3.45 -16.53 4.60
CA GLN A 100 -3.66 -17.64 3.68
C GLN A 100 -4.85 -18.53 4.07
N ILE A 101 -5.08 -18.78 5.36
CA ILE A 101 -6.28 -19.50 5.83
C ILE A 101 -7.55 -18.71 5.50
N ALA A 102 -7.55 -17.40 5.76
CA ALA A 102 -8.70 -16.54 5.45
C ALA A 102 -9.00 -16.50 3.95
N LEU A 103 -7.98 -16.33 3.10
CA LEU A 103 -8.12 -16.33 1.65
C LEU A 103 -8.58 -17.70 1.15
N LYS A 104 -8.00 -18.79 1.65
CA LYS A 104 -8.39 -20.16 1.25
C LYS A 104 -9.85 -20.46 1.61
N PHE A 105 -10.27 -20.04 2.80
CA PHE A 105 -11.68 -20.13 3.20
C PHE A 105 -12.60 -19.34 2.25
N LEU A 106 -12.21 -18.12 1.86
CA LEU A 106 -12.98 -17.31 0.92
C LEU A 106 -13.06 -17.95 -0.46
N GLU A 107 -11.97 -18.54 -0.96
CA GLU A 107 -11.96 -19.30 -2.22
C GLU A 107 -12.90 -20.50 -2.16
N GLU A 108 -12.78 -21.36 -1.15
CA GLU A 108 -13.59 -22.59 -1.02
C GLU A 108 -15.08 -22.30 -0.81
N THR A 109 -15.41 -21.15 -0.21
CA THR A 109 -16.81 -20.73 0.00
C THR A 109 -17.37 -19.92 -1.18
N SER A 110 -16.54 -19.60 -2.17
CA SER A 110 -16.92 -18.85 -3.37
C SER A 110 -17.37 -19.69 -4.55
N ASP A 111 -17.31 -21.03 -4.43
CA ASP A 111 -17.51 -22.00 -5.52
C ASP A 111 -18.97 -22.23 -5.95
N GLU A 112 -19.86 -21.26 -5.73
CA GLU A 112 -20.96 -20.98 -6.67
C GLU A 112 -20.52 -19.81 -7.56
N GLY A 113 -19.61 -20.12 -8.49
CA GLY A 113 -18.65 -19.19 -9.10
C GLY A 113 -19.22 -17.89 -9.67
N LEU A 114 -18.62 -16.76 -9.27
CA LEU A 114 -18.80 -15.49 -9.99
C LEU A 114 -17.71 -14.47 -9.63
N ALA A 115 -16.53 -14.62 -10.22
CA ALA A 115 -15.49 -13.59 -10.24
C ALA A 115 -15.82 -12.53 -11.31
N LYS A 116 -16.75 -11.61 -11.02
CA LYS A 116 -16.83 -10.31 -11.72
C LYS A 116 -17.82 -9.36 -11.02
N GLN A 117 -17.38 -8.11 -10.92
CA GLN A 117 -18.13 -6.90 -10.52
C GLN A 117 -18.29 -6.67 -9.02
N GLN A 118 -17.37 -5.87 -8.50
CA GLN A 118 -17.55 -5.10 -7.28
C GLN A 118 -18.13 -3.74 -7.70
N LYS A 119 -19.25 -3.32 -7.11
CA LYS A 119 -19.76 -1.94 -7.00
C LYS A 119 -21.23 -2.06 -6.56
N GLN A 120 -21.48 -2.02 -5.24
CA GLN A 120 -22.65 -1.39 -4.64
C GLN A 120 -22.62 -1.51 -3.11
N ALA A 121 -23.30 -0.57 -2.46
CA ALA A 121 -23.33 -0.40 -1.00
C ALA A 121 -23.94 -1.61 -0.28
N PHE A 122 -23.39 -1.93 0.89
CA PHE A 122 -23.72 -3.06 1.79
C PHE A 122 -25.21 -3.20 2.16
N SER A 123 -26.07 -2.21 1.91
CA SER A 123 -27.47 -2.18 2.32
C SER A 123 -28.41 -3.04 1.46
N GLY A 124 -28.00 -3.45 0.25
CA GLY A 124 -28.85 -4.22 -0.68
C GLY A 124 -28.57 -5.72 -0.77
N HIS A 125 -27.40 -6.20 -0.32
CA HIS A 125 -26.94 -7.59 -0.56
C HIS A 125 -27.18 -8.52 0.62
N LYS A 126 -27.85 -9.67 0.39
CA LYS A 126 -28.18 -10.66 1.43
C LYS A 126 -26.98 -11.47 1.97
N LYS A 127 -25.86 -11.53 1.24
CA LYS A 127 -24.65 -12.29 1.63
C LYS A 127 -23.39 -11.55 1.17
N TRP A 128 -22.52 -11.21 2.11
CA TRP A 128 -21.20 -10.64 1.86
C TRP A 128 -20.25 -11.09 2.97
N THR A 129 -18.96 -11.17 2.65
CA THR A 129 -17.88 -11.39 3.62
C THR A 129 -16.84 -10.27 3.52
N LEU A 130 -16.45 -9.71 4.66
CA LEU A 130 -15.44 -8.66 4.79
C LEU A 130 -14.22 -9.23 5.53
N LEU A 131 -13.04 -9.08 4.94
CA LEU A 131 -11.76 -9.48 5.55
C LEU A 131 -11.00 -8.24 5.99
N PHE A 132 -10.69 -8.15 7.28
CA PHE A 132 -9.70 -7.24 7.84
C PHE A 132 -8.38 -8.00 7.96
N ASP A 133 -7.46 -7.75 7.04
CA ASP A 133 -6.15 -8.41 7.02
C ASP A 133 -5.09 -7.56 7.74
N ASN A 134 -4.22 -8.20 8.52
CA ASN A 134 -3.15 -7.54 9.29
C ASN A 134 -3.64 -6.42 10.22
N ALA A 135 -4.74 -6.67 10.94
CA ALA A 135 -5.27 -5.76 11.96
C ALA A 135 -4.39 -5.77 13.22
N ASP A 136 -3.13 -5.36 13.10
CA ASP A 136 -2.10 -5.54 14.14
C ASP A 136 -2.02 -4.38 15.12
N ASP A 137 -2.45 -3.18 14.74
CA ASP A 137 -2.36 -2.00 15.60
C ASP A 137 -3.25 -2.15 16.85
N PRO A 138 -2.66 -2.26 18.06
CA PRO A 138 -3.44 -2.43 19.29
C PRO A 138 -4.27 -1.20 19.65
N LYS A 139 -3.95 -0.02 19.07
CA LYS A 139 -4.70 1.22 19.28
C LYS A 139 -5.90 1.31 18.34
N LEU A 140 -5.92 0.55 17.25
CA LEU A 140 -6.99 0.58 16.28
C LEU A 140 -8.23 -0.13 16.82
N LYS A 141 -9.33 0.62 16.94
CA LYS A 141 -10.65 0.05 17.18
C LYS A 141 -11.30 -0.27 15.83
N LEU A 142 -11.63 -1.53 15.58
CA LEU A 142 -12.22 -1.99 14.31
C LEU A 142 -13.73 -1.74 14.20
N TRP A 143 -14.45 -1.69 15.33
CA TRP A 143 -15.91 -1.51 15.34
C TRP A 143 -16.45 -0.30 14.53
N PRO A 144 -15.76 0.87 14.44
CA PRO A 144 -16.24 2.00 13.63
C PRO A 144 -16.25 1.70 12.13
N PHE A 145 -15.46 0.72 11.68
CA PHE A 145 -15.35 0.35 10.28
C PHE A 145 -16.27 -0.82 9.89
N PHE A 146 -16.97 -1.41 10.85
CA PHE A 146 -17.93 -2.46 10.54
C PHE A 146 -19.13 -1.86 9.79
N PRO A 147 -19.66 -2.56 8.77
CA PRO A 147 -20.88 -2.09 8.09
C PRO A 147 -22.02 -1.85 9.09
N GLN A 148 -22.87 -0.86 8.86
CA GLN A 148 -23.96 -0.53 9.80
C GLN A 148 -25.09 -1.58 9.81
N CYS A 149 -25.13 -2.51 8.85
CA CYS A 149 -26.18 -3.53 8.74
C CYS A 149 -25.97 -4.72 9.70
N THR A 150 -27.05 -5.36 10.14
CA THR A 150 -27.00 -6.42 11.17
C THR A 150 -26.65 -7.81 10.65
N HIS A 151 -26.34 -7.96 9.36
CA HIS A 151 -26.01 -9.23 8.69
C HIS A 151 -24.61 -9.19 8.07
N GLY A 152 -24.17 -10.31 7.47
CA GLY A 152 -22.88 -10.44 6.81
C GLY A 152 -21.79 -11.07 7.68
N ASN A 153 -20.71 -11.47 7.03
CA ASN A 153 -19.59 -12.18 7.66
C ASN A 153 -18.36 -11.28 7.72
N ILE A 154 -17.64 -11.34 8.83
CA ILE A 154 -16.39 -10.60 9.03
C ILE A 154 -15.31 -11.60 9.46
N ILE A 155 -14.18 -11.55 8.77
CA ILE A 155 -12.96 -12.28 9.14
C ILE A 155 -11.91 -11.24 9.52
N ILE A 156 -11.17 -11.49 10.60
CA ILE A 156 -10.09 -10.63 11.07
C ILE A 156 -8.82 -11.48 11.19
N THR A 157 -7.71 -11.06 10.56
CA THR A 157 -6.39 -11.64 10.80
C THR A 157 -5.53 -10.64 11.58
N SER A 158 -4.80 -11.12 12.59
CA SER A 158 -3.99 -10.23 13.43
C SER A 158 -2.89 -10.95 14.21
N ARG A 159 -1.82 -10.25 14.57
CA ARG A 159 -0.85 -10.68 15.59
C ARG A 159 -1.32 -10.39 17.01
N ASN A 160 -2.33 -9.54 17.18
CA ASN A 160 -2.86 -9.14 18.48
C ASN A 160 -3.92 -10.15 18.97
N PRO A 161 -3.63 -11.01 19.97
CA PRO A 161 -4.60 -11.98 20.48
C PRO A 161 -5.81 -11.33 21.16
N GLN A 162 -5.70 -10.07 21.61
CA GLN A 162 -6.80 -9.37 22.27
C GLN A 162 -7.98 -9.10 21.33
N LEU A 163 -7.78 -9.13 20.02
CA LEU A 163 -8.89 -9.01 19.05
C LEU A 163 -9.87 -10.19 19.11
N GLY A 164 -9.51 -11.31 19.75
CA GLY A 164 -10.48 -12.37 20.08
C GLY A 164 -11.70 -11.86 20.87
N ALA A 165 -11.59 -10.71 21.56
CA ALA A 165 -12.70 -10.06 22.24
C ALA A 165 -13.84 -9.61 21.29
N TYR A 166 -13.56 -9.39 19.99
CA TYR A 166 -14.60 -9.12 18.99
C TYR A 166 -15.52 -10.33 18.73
N SER A 167 -15.05 -11.54 19.06
CA SER A 167 -15.81 -12.77 18.88
C SER A 167 -15.51 -13.81 19.98
N PRO A 168 -16.05 -13.62 21.19
CA PRO A 168 -15.89 -14.57 22.29
C PRO A 168 -16.54 -15.91 21.91
N GLY A 169 -15.72 -16.91 21.60
CA GLY A 169 -16.17 -18.24 21.14
C GLY A 169 -16.01 -18.53 19.64
N ALA A 170 -15.60 -17.55 18.84
CA ALA A 170 -15.27 -17.74 17.42
C ALA A 170 -13.98 -16.99 17.06
N HIS A 171 -12.90 -17.42 17.70
CA HIS A 171 -11.54 -17.06 17.38
C HIS A 171 -10.64 -18.30 17.43
N CYS A 172 -9.52 -18.25 16.71
CA CYS A 172 -8.55 -19.34 16.64
C CYS A 172 -7.14 -18.78 16.66
N GLN A 173 -6.32 -19.30 17.57
CA GLN A 173 -4.88 -19.09 17.55
C GLN A 173 -4.28 -19.98 16.46
N VAL A 174 -3.75 -19.36 15.41
CA VAL A 174 -2.99 -20.04 14.36
C VAL A 174 -1.57 -20.24 14.88
N GLY A 175 -1.29 -21.47 15.27
CA GLY A 175 0.05 -21.91 15.66
C GLY A 175 0.85 -22.43 14.48
N ASP A 176 1.82 -23.28 14.78
CA ASP A 176 2.76 -23.86 13.84
C ASP A 176 2.14 -24.96 12.98
N LEU A 177 2.80 -25.29 11.85
CA LEU A 177 2.48 -26.52 11.11
C LEU A 177 3.10 -27.73 11.83
N ASP A 178 2.41 -28.86 11.82
CA ASP A 178 3.02 -30.14 12.17
C ASP A 178 4.13 -30.51 11.17
N GLU A 179 5.04 -31.41 11.58
CA GLU A 179 6.24 -31.79 10.81
C GLU A 179 5.86 -32.34 9.42
N ASP A 180 4.82 -33.17 9.34
CA ASP A 180 4.37 -33.75 8.07
C ASP A 180 3.88 -32.68 7.09
N ASN A 181 2.99 -31.79 7.54
CA ASN A 181 2.52 -30.69 6.69
C ASN A 181 3.66 -29.70 6.34
N ALA A 182 4.62 -29.49 7.24
CA ALA A 182 5.81 -28.69 6.96
C ALA A 182 6.72 -29.31 5.89
N VAL A 183 6.94 -30.63 5.95
CA VAL A 183 7.69 -31.39 4.94
C VAL A 183 6.98 -31.33 3.58
N LEU A 184 5.67 -31.54 3.56
CA LEU A 184 4.87 -31.44 2.33
C LEU A 184 4.93 -30.03 1.74
N LEU A 185 4.88 -29.00 2.58
CA LEU A 185 5.02 -27.61 2.14
C LEU A 185 6.41 -27.36 1.55
N LEU A 186 7.47 -27.86 2.18
CA LEU A 186 8.84 -27.73 1.69
C LEU A 186 9.02 -28.42 0.33
N LEU A 187 8.58 -29.68 0.20
CA LEU A 187 8.72 -30.44 -1.04
C LEU A 187 7.95 -29.80 -2.20
N ALA A 188 6.72 -29.33 -1.93
CA ALA A 188 5.90 -28.65 -2.92
C ALA A 188 6.54 -27.34 -3.39
N THR A 189 7.04 -26.52 -2.47
CA THR A 189 7.72 -25.24 -2.80
C THR A 189 9.09 -25.44 -3.43
N ALA A 190 9.80 -26.51 -3.07
CA ALA A 190 11.08 -26.91 -3.66
C ALA A 190 10.95 -27.61 -5.03
N VAL A 191 9.72 -27.84 -5.50
CA VAL A 191 9.41 -28.56 -6.74
C VAL A 191 10.13 -29.93 -6.75
N GLN A 192 10.02 -30.66 -5.63
CA GLN A 192 10.62 -31.99 -5.45
C GLN A 192 9.53 -33.06 -5.40
N GLU A 193 9.83 -34.23 -5.96
CA GLU A 193 8.97 -35.41 -5.80
C GLU A 193 9.04 -35.92 -4.35
N ASP A 194 7.92 -36.39 -3.82
CA ASP A 194 7.82 -37.01 -2.48
C ASP A 194 8.26 -38.48 -2.56
N THR A 195 9.55 -38.71 -2.34
CA THR A 195 10.18 -40.03 -2.25
C THR A 195 10.77 -40.21 -0.85
N ASP A 196 11.06 -41.44 -0.44
CA ASP A 196 11.65 -41.72 0.88
C ASP A 196 12.98 -40.97 1.11
N GLU A 197 13.77 -40.76 0.06
CA GLU A 197 15.06 -40.04 0.15
C GLU A 197 14.86 -38.52 0.29
N THR A 198 14.00 -37.93 -0.55
CA THR A 198 13.69 -36.48 -0.48
C THR A 198 12.99 -36.13 0.80
N ARG A 199 12.09 -36.99 1.30
CA ARG A 199 11.39 -36.83 2.58
C ARG A 199 12.37 -36.83 3.76
N LYS A 200 13.36 -37.72 3.80
CA LYS A 200 14.40 -37.72 4.86
C LYS A 200 15.19 -36.42 4.91
N LEU A 201 15.58 -35.91 3.74
CA LEU A 201 16.31 -34.64 3.65
C LEU A 201 15.41 -33.44 4.00
N ALA A 202 14.15 -33.47 3.56
CA ALA A 202 13.17 -32.46 3.91
C ALA A 202 12.93 -32.40 5.41
N VAL A 203 12.78 -33.54 6.11
CA VAL A 203 12.71 -33.59 7.57
C VAL A 203 13.91 -32.92 8.22
N ALA A 204 15.14 -33.22 7.76
CA ALA A 204 16.35 -32.60 8.33
C ALA A 204 16.41 -31.08 8.12
N ILE A 205 15.95 -30.58 6.97
CA ILE A 205 15.84 -29.14 6.70
C ILE A 205 14.77 -28.51 7.54
N VAL A 206 13.59 -29.14 7.59
CA VAL A 206 12.45 -28.71 8.38
C VAL A 206 12.89 -28.59 9.85
N GLN A 207 13.53 -29.60 10.43
CA GLN A 207 14.06 -29.55 11.80
C GLN A 207 15.11 -28.45 12.00
N ALA A 208 16.02 -28.23 11.04
CA ALA A 208 17.02 -27.17 11.15
C ALA A 208 16.39 -25.76 11.10
N VAL A 209 15.35 -25.58 10.28
CA VAL A 209 14.57 -24.34 10.21
C VAL A 209 13.61 -24.24 11.41
N GLN A 210 13.18 -25.35 12.02
CA GLN A 210 12.16 -25.39 13.06
C GLN A 210 12.67 -25.25 14.50
N GLU A 211 13.97 -24.97 14.72
CA GLU A 211 14.57 -25.01 16.08
C GLU A 211 13.81 -24.23 17.16
N ILE A 212 12.91 -23.29 16.81
CA ILE A 212 12.05 -22.53 17.75
C ILE A 212 10.56 -22.48 17.38
N SER A 213 10.16 -22.65 16.10
CA SER A 213 8.75 -22.62 15.66
C SER A 213 8.59 -22.99 14.17
N CYS A 214 7.56 -23.78 13.81
CA CYS A 214 7.28 -24.21 12.43
C CYS A 214 6.63 -23.13 11.58
N LEU A 215 7.44 -22.15 11.16
CA LEU A 215 6.97 -21.02 10.36
C LEU A 215 6.77 -21.41 8.88
N PRO A 216 5.53 -21.45 8.37
CA PRO A 216 5.25 -21.73 6.96
C PRO A 216 6.02 -20.80 6.01
N LEU A 217 6.18 -19.53 6.42
CA LEU A 217 6.92 -18.54 5.64
C LEU A 217 8.39 -18.94 5.44
N ALA A 218 9.11 -19.32 6.50
CA ALA A 218 10.52 -19.73 6.39
C ALA A 218 10.68 -20.98 5.50
N ILE A 219 9.72 -21.91 5.60
CA ILE A 219 9.69 -23.11 4.76
C ILE A 219 9.49 -22.75 3.28
N VAL A 220 8.57 -21.83 2.97
CA VAL A 220 8.33 -21.34 1.61
C VAL A 220 9.61 -20.74 1.02
N HIS A 221 10.33 -19.89 1.76
CA HIS A 221 11.57 -19.30 1.29
C HIS A 221 12.71 -20.33 1.14
N ALA A 222 12.82 -21.28 2.07
CA ALA A 222 13.75 -22.40 1.94
C ALA A 222 13.46 -23.20 0.66
N GLY A 223 12.20 -23.57 0.45
CA GLY A 223 11.77 -24.30 -0.73
C GLY A 223 12.03 -23.54 -2.03
N ALA A 224 11.68 -22.26 -2.08
CA ALA A 224 11.95 -21.39 -3.22
C ALA A 224 13.44 -21.35 -3.59
N TYR A 225 14.33 -21.21 -2.60
CA TYR A 225 15.78 -21.31 -2.80
C TYR A 225 16.19 -22.69 -3.35
N ILE A 226 15.66 -23.77 -2.78
CA ILE A 226 15.97 -25.14 -3.19
C ILE A 226 15.50 -25.41 -4.63
N ALA A 227 14.33 -24.91 -5.03
CA ALA A 227 13.82 -25.05 -6.39
C ALA A 227 14.78 -24.43 -7.42
N LYS A 228 15.34 -23.25 -7.10
CA LYS A 228 16.28 -22.53 -7.96
C LYS A 228 17.65 -23.21 -8.04
N PHE A 229 18.19 -23.73 -6.93
CA PHE A 229 19.55 -24.31 -6.88
C PHE A 229 19.62 -25.84 -6.75
N LYS A 230 18.47 -26.51 -6.90
CA LYS A 230 18.26 -27.97 -7.00
C LYS A 230 19.14 -28.81 -6.07
N GLY A 231 19.03 -28.60 -4.76
CA GLY A 231 19.73 -29.49 -3.81
C GLY A 231 19.38 -29.29 -2.35
N LEU A 232 18.52 -30.17 -1.82
CA LEU A 232 18.18 -30.26 -0.40
C LEU A 232 19.45 -30.38 0.49
N VAL A 233 20.40 -31.25 0.11
CA VAL A 233 21.66 -31.46 0.85
C VAL A 233 22.48 -30.18 0.95
N LYS A 234 22.62 -29.46 -0.16
CA LYS A 234 23.41 -28.23 -0.24
C LYS A 234 22.76 -27.10 0.54
N TYR A 235 21.44 -27.03 0.56
CA TYR A 235 20.73 -26.01 1.34
C TYR A 235 20.97 -26.15 2.84
N LEU A 236 20.87 -27.37 3.37
CA LEU A 236 21.03 -27.62 4.81
C LEU A 236 22.40 -27.15 5.34
N SER A 237 23.48 -27.40 4.60
CA SER A 237 24.83 -26.96 4.99
C SER A 237 24.97 -25.43 4.92
N ILE A 238 24.45 -24.81 3.87
CA ILE A 238 24.44 -23.34 3.71
C ILE A 238 23.64 -22.69 4.85
N TYR A 239 22.47 -23.24 5.20
CA TYR A 239 21.62 -22.72 6.25
C TYR A 239 22.34 -22.68 7.59
N ARG A 240 22.95 -23.80 8.00
CA ARG A 240 23.67 -23.90 9.28
C ARG A 240 24.84 -22.91 9.34
N GLN A 241 25.65 -22.83 8.29
CA GLN A 241 26.78 -21.91 8.24
C GLN A 241 26.35 -20.44 8.32
N ASN A 242 25.29 -20.05 7.63
CA ASN A 242 24.80 -18.68 7.65
C ASN A 242 24.14 -18.31 8.98
N LYS A 243 23.39 -19.23 9.58
CA LYS A 243 22.79 -19.02 10.91
C LYS A 243 23.87 -18.73 11.96
N GLU A 244 24.94 -19.51 11.96
CA GLU A 244 26.08 -19.30 12.87
C GLU A 244 26.77 -17.94 12.64
N GLU A 245 26.95 -17.53 11.38
CA GLU A 245 27.54 -16.23 11.03
C GLU A 245 26.66 -15.06 11.50
N LEU A 246 25.35 -15.14 11.25
CA LEU A 246 24.39 -14.10 11.66
C LEU A 246 24.34 -13.93 13.18
N LEU A 247 24.25 -15.04 13.92
CA LEU A 247 24.29 -15.03 15.39
C LEU A 247 25.61 -14.45 15.92
N ARG A 248 26.73 -14.69 15.22
CA ARG A 248 28.03 -14.12 15.60
C ARG A 248 28.11 -12.61 15.37
N ARG A 249 27.51 -12.10 14.29
CA ARG A 249 27.47 -10.66 13.99
C ARG A 249 26.52 -9.88 14.90
N HIS A 250 25.49 -10.55 15.44
CA HIS A 250 24.45 -9.92 16.25
C HIS A 250 24.23 -10.66 17.59
N PRO A 251 25.24 -10.71 18.48
CA PRO A 251 25.20 -11.50 19.71
C PRO A 251 24.10 -11.04 20.68
N ASP A 252 23.75 -9.76 20.68
CA ASP A 252 22.72 -9.18 21.56
C ASP A 252 21.29 -9.66 21.25
N HIS A 253 21.09 -10.24 20.06
CA HIS A 253 19.80 -10.76 19.60
C HIS A 253 19.71 -12.30 19.62
N ALA A 254 20.70 -12.99 20.20
CA ALA A 254 20.73 -14.46 20.26
C ALA A 254 19.57 -15.08 21.07
N HIS A 255 18.83 -14.27 21.84
CA HIS A 255 17.67 -14.71 22.61
C HIS A 255 16.36 -14.70 21.79
N ASP A 256 16.28 -13.91 20.71
CA ASP A 256 15.12 -13.88 19.80
C ASP A 256 15.36 -14.77 18.59
N ASN A 257 15.50 -16.05 18.92
CA ASN A 257 15.87 -17.11 18.03
C ASN A 257 14.81 -17.35 16.92
N TYR A 258 13.58 -16.85 17.12
CA TYR A 258 12.47 -16.86 16.16
C TYR A 258 12.78 -16.04 14.90
N GLU A 259 13.16 -14.78 15.04
CA GLU A 259 13.41 -13.89 13.89
C GLU A 259 14.63 -14.35 13.08
N TRP A 260 15.67 -14.82 13.76
CA TRP A 260 16.92 -15.25 13.12
C TRP A 260 16.76 -16.45 12.20
N THR A 261 15.89 -17.40 12.54
CA THR A 261 15.60 -18.52 11.66
C THR A 261 15.11 -18.03 10.29
N VAL A 262 14.16 -17.09 10.30
CA VAL A 262 13.53 -16.56 9.09
C VAL A 262 14.49 -15.64 8.35
N TYR A 263 15.18 -14.75 9.08
CA TYR A 263 16.16 -13.83 8.51
C TYR A 263 17.31 -14.59 7.85
N THR A 264 17.71 -15.75 8.40
CA THR A 264 18.69 -16.62 7.76
C THR A 264 18.22 -17.09 6.39
N THR A 265 16.95 -17.53 6.25
CA THR A 265 16.42 -17.97 4.96
C THR A 265 16.37 -16.84 3.92
N TRP A 266 16.08 -15.61 4.35
CA TRP A 266 16.07 -14.43 3.50
C TRP A 266 17.46 -13.96 3.12
N GLN A 267 18.39 -13.90 4.08
CA GLN A 267 19.78 -13.53 3.84
C GLN A 267 20.43 -14.43 2.79
N ILE A 268 20.26 -15.75 2.93
CA ILE A 268 20.78 -16.73 1.97
C ILE A 268 20.23 -16.50 0.57
N SER A 269 18.95 -16.14 0.46
CA SER A 269 18.30 -15.87 -0.83
C SER A 269 18.72 -14.53 -1.41
N TYR A 270 18.82 -13.50 -0.57
CA TYR A 270 19.22 -12.15 -0.94
C TYR A 270 20.65 -12.07 -1.46
N GLU A 271 21.58 -12.80 -0.85
CA GLU A 271 22.98 -12.91 -1.31
C GLU A 271 23.11 -13.57 -2.69
N ARG A 272 22.04 -14.15 -3.23
CA ARG A 272 21.98 -14.71 -4.59
C ARG A 272 21.35 -13.79 -5.61
N LEU A 273 20.74 -12.68 -5.20
CA LEU A 273 20.17 -11.71 -6.12
C LEU A 273 21.28 -11.01 -6.90
N SER A 274 21.00 -10.69 -8.16
CA SER A 274 21.80 -9.75 -8.94
C SER A 274 21.88 -8.40 -8.22
N PRO A 275 22.94 -7.61 -8.41
CA PRO A 275 23.05 -6.30 -7.77
C PRO A 275 21.85 -5.39 -8.03
N VAL A 276 21.26 -5.47 -9.24
CA VAL A 276 20.08 -4.70 -9.63
C VAL A 276 18.84 -5.19 -8.87
N ALA A 277 18.59 -6.49 -8.81
CA ALA A 277 17.47 -7.07 -8.08
C ALA A 277 17.56 -6.82 -6.56
N ALA A 278 18.75 -6.96 -5.99
CA ALA A 278 19.01 -6.65 -4.59
C ALA A 278 18.71 -5.17 -4.28
N ARG A 279 19.20 -4.25 -5.13
CA ARG A 279 18.93 -2.81 -4.99
C ARG A 279 17.44 -2.49 -5.17
N PHE A 280 16.77 -3.12 -6.12
CA PHE A 280 15.33 -2.93 -6.34
C PHE A 280 14.52 -3.36 -5.11
N LEU A 281 14.82 -4.53 -4.53
CA LEU A 281 14.18 -5.00 -3.31
C LEU A 281 14.40 -4.03 -2.15
N GLN A 282 15.63 -3.52 -1.98
CA GLN A 282 15.94 -2.50 -0.96
C GLN A 282 15.11 -1.23 -1.14
N LEU A 283 15.02 -0.69 -2.36
CA LEU A 283 14.25 0.53 -2.64
C LEU A 283 12.76 0.30 -2.37
N CYS A 284 12.22 -0.84 -2.78
CA CYS A 284 10.84 -1.20 -2.50
C CYS A 284 10.57 -1.36 -0.99
N ALA A 285 11.55 -1.80 -0.20
CA ALA A 285 11.43 -1.96 1.26
C ALA A 285 11.44 -0.63 2.03
N LEU A 286 11.68 0.51 1.34
CA LEU A 286 11.53 1.85 1.91
C LEU A 286 10.10 2.40 1.75
N LEU A 287 9.31 1.75 0.90
CA LEU A 287 7.90 2.06 0.67
C LEU A 287 7.03 1.13 1.49
N HIS A 288 5.78 1.51 1.75
CA HIS A 288 4.82 0.61 2.40
C HIS A 288 4.79 -0.77 1.70
N HIS A 289 4.82 -1.85 2.49
CA HIS A 289 5.04 -3.24 2.05
C HIS A 289 3.98 -3.81 1.08
N SER A 290 2.93 -3.08 0.74
CA SER A 290 1.82 -3.57 -0.08
C SER A 290 1.43 -2.55 -1.14
N LYS A 291 0.96 -3.03 -2.29
CA LYS A 291 0.39 -2.18 -3.34
C LYS A 291 1.35 -1.11 -3.88
N ILE A 292 2.66 -1.40 -3.89
CA ILE A 292 3.70 -0.57 -4.49
C ILE A 292 3.45 -0.52 -6.01
N PRO A 293 3.12 0.63 -6.63
CA PRO A 293 2.78 0.67 -8.05
C PRO A 293 4.03 0.49 -8.92
N GLU A 294 4.03 -0.44 -9.87
CA GLU A 294 5.16 -0.63 -10.82
C GLU A 294 5.39 0.62 -11.67
N SER A 295 4.30 1.34 -11.98
CA SER A 295 4.33 2.55 -12.81
C SER A 295 5.23 3.65 -12.28
N ILE A 296 5.59 3.65 -10.99
CA ILE A 296 6.48 4.67 -10.43
C ILE A 296 7.85 4.64 -11.13
N PHE A 297 8.37 3.45 -11.46
CA PHE A 297 9.71 3.31 -12.05
C PHE A 297 9.73 3.70 -13.53
N CYS A 298 8.69 3.33 -14.29
CA CYS A 298 8.54 3.69 -15.69
C CYS A 298 8.35 5.20 -15.85
N LYS A 299 7.43 5.81 -15.09
CA LYS A 299 7.18 7.26 -15.15
C LYS A 299 8.39 8.09 -14.71
N ALA A 300 9.10 7.65 -13.67
CA ALA A 300 10.34 8.31 -13.26
C ALA A 300 11.35 8.31 -14.41
N THR A 301 11.53 7.17 -15.08
CA THR A 301 12.39 7.07 -16.27
C THR A 301 11.99 8.05 -17.37
N GLU A 302 10.70 8.10 -17.72
CA GLU A 302 10.17 9.00 -18.76
C GLU A 302 10.46 10.47 -18.41
N TRP A 303 10.27 10.85 -17.14
CA TRP A 303 10.60 12.19 -16.66
C TRP A 303 12.10 12.49 -16.83
N MET A 304 12.98 11.54 -16.47
CA MET A 304 14.45 11.72 -16.53
C MET A 304 15.01 11.86 -17.94
N VAL A 305 14.34 11.26 -18.93
CA VAL A 305 14.73 11.36 -20.35
C VAL A 305 14.30 12.72 -20.91
N ASN A 306 13.19 13.27 -20.42
CA ASN A 306 12.66 14.55 -20.90
C ASN A 306 13.26 15.78 -20.19
N ASN A 307 13.90 15.59 -19.03
CA ASN A 307 14.46 16.66 -18.22
C ASN A 307 15.98 16.45 -18.05
N GLU A 308 16.77 17.04 -18.95
CA GLU A 308 18.22 17.17 -18.80
C GLU A 308 18.52 18.45 -17.99
N GLY A 309 18.91 18.30 -16.72
CA GLY A 309 19.06 19.42 -15.77
C GLY A 309 20.16 19.22 -14.73
N SER A 310 20.21 20.13 -13.74
CA SER A 310 21.17 20.11 -12.63
C SER A 310 20.85 18.97 -11.66
N GLU A 311 21.60 17.88 -11.73
CA GLU A 311 21.37 16.70 -10.89
C GLU A 311 21.97 16.85 -9.49
N THR A 312 21.15 16.62 -8.47
CA THR A 312 21.65 16.36 -7.11
C THR A 312 22.30 14.98 -7.02
N GLY A 313 23.04 14.70 -5.94
CA GLY A 313 23.67 13.39 -5.74
C GLY A 313 22.66 12.23 -5.72
N SER A 314 21.51 12.41 -5.07
CA SER A 314 20.44 11.40 -4.99
C SER A 314 19.71 11.20 -6.33
N MET A 315 19.55 12.26 -7.14
CA MET A 315 19.02 12.16 -8.50
C MET A 315 19.95 11.34 -9.41
N ARG A 316 21.27 11.48 -9.22
CA ARG A 316 22.24 10.66 -9.95
C ARG A 316 22.12 9.19 -9.58
N GLU A 317 21.99 8.87 -8.29
CA GLU A 317 21.77 7.48 -7.85
C GLU A 317 20.46 6.91 -8.42
N ALA A 318 19.38 7.70 -8.42
CA ALA A 318 18.13 7.31 -9.06
C ALA A 318 18.31 7.06 -10.57
N ARG A 319 19.10 7.91 -11.25
CA ARG A 319 19.42 7.74 -12.68
C ARG A 319 20.16 6.44 -12.94
N GLU A 320 21.26 6.22 -12.22
CA GLU A 320 22.11 5.05 -12.36
C GLU A 320 21.30 3.77 -12.14
N PHE A 321 20.41 3.77 -11.13
CA PHE A 321 19.51 2.65 -10.89
C PHE A 321 18.50 2.45 -12.03
N LEU A 322 17.77 3.50 -12.44
CA LEU A 322 16.73 3.40 -13.45
C LEU A 322 17.27 3.07 -14.84
N GLN A 323 18.50 3.48 -15.18
CA GLN A 323 19.18 3.19 -16.45
C GLN A 323 19.28 1.70 -16.76
N HIS A 324 19.27 0.82 -15.76
CA HIS A 324 19.23 -0.63 -15.98
C HIS A 324 17.98 -1.10 -16.74
N PHE A 325 16.90 -0.32 -16.70
CA PHE A 325 15.61 -0.61 -17.33
C PHE A 325 15.36 0.24 -18.58
N VAL A 326 16.39 0.86 -19.15
CA VAL A 326 16.28 1.75 -20.32
C VAL A 326 17.14 1.22 -21.46
N SER A 327 16.63 1.30 -22.69
CA SER A 327 17.44 1.01 -23.88
C SER A 327 18.46 2.12 -24.14
N SER A 328 19.39 1.84 -25.06
CA SER A 328 20.29 2.86 -25.62
C SER A 328 19.54 4.02 -26.31
N SER A 329 18.27 3.83 -26.71
CA SER A 329 17.42 4.86 -27.28
C SER A 329 16.64 5.68 -26.24
N GLY A 330 16.87 5.45 -24.93
CA GLY A 330 16.14 6.15 -23.86
C GLY A 330 14.73 5.60 -23.61
N SER A 331 14.38 4.42 -24.11
CA SER A 331 13.03 3.86 -24.00
C SER A 331 12.96 2.79 -22.91
N TRP A 332 11.91 2.85 -22.07
CA TRP A 332 11.65 1.86 -21.02
C TRP A 332 11.61 0.43 -21.56
N GLN A 333 12.34 -0.47 -20.90
CA GLN A 333 12.44 -1.89 -21.22
C GLN A 333 11.60 -2.70 -20.23
N ASP A 334 10.30 -2.83 -20.53
CA ASP A 334 9.35 -3.57 -19.69
C ASP A 334 9.82 -5.00 -19.38
N GLN A 335 10.46 -5.67 -20.34
CA GLN A 335 10.96 -7.02 -20.15
C GLN A 335 12.08 -7.10 -19.10
N HIS A 336 13.07 -6.19 -19.14
CA HIS A 336 14.16 -6.18 -18.16
C HIS A 336 13.65 -5.92 -16.74
N PHE A 337 12.66 -5.03 -16.62
CA PHE A 337 12.00 -4.76 -15.34
C PHE A 337 11.29 -6.02 -14.83
N ARG A 338 10.49 -6.68 -15.68
CA ARG A 338 9.81 -7.93 -15.33
C ARG A 338 10.79 -9.03 -14.96
N ASP A 339 11.89 -9.19 -15.68
CA ASP A 339 12.91 -10.20 -15.39
C ASP A 339 13.57 -9.95 -14.02
N THR A 340 13.80 -8.68 -13.67
CA THR A 340 14.34 -8.29 -12.36
C THR A 340 13.34 -8.57 -11.24
N VAL A 341 12.06 -8.25 -11.44
CA VAL A 341 10.99 -8.59 -10.48
C VAL A 341 10.87 -10.10 -10.33
N ALA A 342 10.83 -10.84 -11.44
CA ALA A 342 10.73 -12.30 -11.47
C ALA A 342 11.90 -12.96 -10.73
N GLU A 343 13.12 -12.45 -10.88
CA GLU A 343 14.29 -12.95 -10.14
C GLU A 343 14.08 -12.92 -8.62
N ILE A 344 13.42 -11.88 -8.11
CA ILE A 344 13.12 -11.71 -6.68
C ILE A 344 11.93 -12.58 -6.26
N GLU A 345 10.90 -12.66 -7.11
CA GLU A 345 9.72 -13.53 -6.91
C GLU A 345 10.09 -15.01 -6.83
N GLU A 346 11.10 -15.45 -7.59
CA GLU A 346 11.62 -16.82 -7.54
C GLU A 346 12.15 -17.22 -6.16
N TYR A 347 12.49 -16.26 -5.29
CA TYR A 347 12.85 -16.49 -3.88
C TYR A 347 11.71 -16.18 -2.90
N SER A 348 10.52 -15.86 -3.42
CA SER A 348 9.34 -15.44 -2.67
C SER A 348 9.55 -14.18 -1.81
N LEU A 349 10.59 -13.37 -2.10
CA LEU A 349 10.91 -12.14 -1.34
C LEU A 349 10.00 -10.97 -1.71
N LEU A 350 9.42 -11.01 -2.91
CA LEU A 350 8.49 -10.05 -3.47
C LEU A 350 7.36 -10.83 -4.17
N GLN A 351 6.19 -10.23 -4.27
CA GLN A 351 5.06 -10.76 -5.02
C GLN A 351 4.49 -9.67 -5.93
N ARG A 352 4.24 -10.03 -7.18
CA ARG A 352 3.63 -9.18 -8.20
C ARG A 352 2.16 -9.54 -8.39
N ASP A 353 1.31 -8.52 -8.36
CA ASP A 353 -0.09 -8.61 -8.77
C ASP A 353 -0.22 -8.06 -10.19
N GLU A 354 -0.21 -8.95 -11.18
CA GLU A 354 -0.28 -8.56 -12.60
C GLU A 354 -1.57 -7.80 -12.92
N ALA A 355 -2.68 -8.10 -12.23
CA ALA A 355 -3.97 -7.51 -12.51
C ALA A 355 -4.06 -6.04 -12.08
N SER A 356 -3.33 -5.64 -11.03
CA SER A 356 -3.20 -4.23 -10.62
C SER A 356 -1.85 -3.60 -10.94
N SER A 357 -0.91 -4.35 -11.51
CA SER A 357 0.48 -3.91 -11.77
C SER A 357 1.11 -3.31 -10.51
N THR A 358 0.97 -4.03 -9.40
CA THR A 358 1.51 -3.62 -8.09
C THR A 358 2.34 -4.72 -7.46
N LEU A 359 3.33 -4.32 -6.68
CA LEU A 359 4.22 -5.20 -5.93
C LEU A 359 3.83 -5.21 -4.45
N SER A 360 4.05 -6.32 -3.77
CA SER A 360 3.86 -6.49 -2.33
C SER A 360 4.95 -7.37 -1.75
N MET A 361 5.37 -7.06 -0.53
CA MET A 361 6.27 -7.87 0.29
C MET A 361 5.53 -8.37 1.52
N HIS A 362 5.92 -9.54 2.00
CA HIS A 362 5.46 -9.98 3.31
C HIS A 362 5.95 -8.99 4.39
N PRO A 363 5.12 -8.57 5.36
CA PRO A 363 5.49 -7.56 6.35
C PRO A 363 6.79 -7.86 7.12
N LEU A 364 7.07 -9.13 7.40
CA LEU A 364 8.33 -9.52 8.05
C LEU A 364 9.55 -9.45 7.10
N VAL A 365 9.40 -9.79 5.82
CA VAL A 365 10.49 -9.64 4.82
C VAL A 365 10.82 -8.16 4.69
N HIS A 366 9.79 -7.32 4.61
CA HIS A 366 9.90 -5.87 4.57
C HIS A 366 10.58 -5.31 5.83
N LEU A 367 10.20 -5.76 7.03
CA LEU A 367 10.84 -5.36 8.28
C LEU A 367 12.33 -5.72 8.30
N TRP A 368 12.68 -6.94 7.88
CA TRP A 368 14.06 -7.38 7.78
C TRP A 368 14.86 -6.56 6.75
N CYS A 369 14.31 -6.40 5.54
CA CYS A 369 15.00 -5.71 4.45
C CYS A 369 15.21 -4.22 4.79
N SER A 370 14.24 -3.58 5.44
CA SER A 370 14.38 -2.19 5.91
C SER A 370 15.35 -2.06 7.09
N GLY A 371 15.31 -2.97 8.08
CA GLY A 371 16.08 -2.87 9.32
C GLY A 371 17.56 -3.24 9.23
N THR A 372 18.00 -3.94 8.18
CA THR A 372 19.35 -4.53 8.10
C THR A 372 20.35 -3.75 7.23
N GLN A 373 19.95 -2.62 6.65
CA GLN A 373 20.79 -1.90 5.67
C GLN A 373 21.62 -0.76 6.29
N PRO A 374 22.93 -0.66 6.00
CA PRO A 374 23.80 0.40 6.54
C PRO A 374 23.62 1.79 5.90
N TYR A 375 23.05 1.89 4.69
CA TYR A 375 22.94 3.14 3.91
C TYR A 375 21.48 3.60 3.72
N GLN A 376 20.72 3.70 4.82
CA GLN A 376 19.29 4.00 4.74
C GLN A 376 18.97 5.40 4.23
N ARG A 377 19.80 6.41 4.49
CA ARG A 377 19.44 7.81 4.15
C ARG A 377 19.60 8.09 2.66
N GLU A 378 20.70 7.65 2.06
CA GLU A 378 20.99 7.78 0.64
C GLU A 378 19.95 7.02 -0.18
N ALA A 379 19.66 5.77 0.21
CA ALA A 379 18.62 4.97 -0.41
C ALA A 379 17.22 5.63 -0.31
N ARG A 380 16.91 6.26 0.82
CA ARG A 380 15.68 7.05 0.98
C ARG A 380 15.65 8.26 0.05
N GLY A 381 16.74 9.03 -0.05
CA GLY A 381 16.85 10.15 -0.99
C GLY A 381 16.63 9.70 -2.44
N CYS A 382 17.31 8.63 -2.85
CA CYS A 382 17.13 8.00 -4.18
C CYS A 382 15.66 7.63 -4.44
N MET A 383 15.00 6.96 -3.50
CA MET A 383 13.58 6.59 -3.66
C MET A 383 12.63 7.79 -3.62
N VAL A 384 12.94 8.83 -2.84
CA VAL A 384 12.19 10.10 -2.83
C VAL A 384 12.24 10.77 -4.19
N ASP A 385 13.42 10.81 -4.82
CA ASP A 385 13.58 11.34 -6.17
C ASP A 385 12.83 10.49 -7.19
N ILE A 386 12.92 9.15 -7.13
CA ILE A 386 12.13 8.26 -8.00
C ILE A 386 10.62 8.55 -7.89
N LEU A 387 10.09 8.69 -6.68
CA LEU A 387 8.68 9.06 -6.51
C LEU A 387 8.38 10.45 -7.04
N GLY A 388 9.22 11.44 -6.72
CA GLY A 388 9.06 12.82 -7.17
C GLY A 388 8.96 12.95 -8.69
N MET A 389 9.83 12.25 -9.40
CA MET A 389 9.85 12.19 -10.88
C MET A 389 8.62 11.46 -11.46
N ALA A 390 8.08 10.48 -10.74
CA ALA A 390 6.94 9.70 -11.19
C ALA A 390 5.58 10.40 -11.04
N ILE A 391 5.50 11.45 -10.21
CA ILE A 391 4.25 12.11 -9.87
C ILE A 391 3.94 13.19 -10.89
N ASP A 392 2.89 12.94 -11.68
CA ASP A 392 2.29 13.95 -12.54
C ASP A 392 1.48 14.96 -11.69
N PRO A 393 1.76 16.27 -11.80
CA PRO A 393 1.01 17.32 -11.08
C PRO A 393 -0.40 17.53 -11.66
N GLY A 394 -0.72 16.96 -12.82
CA GLY A 394 -2.02 17.11 -13.48
C GLY A 394 -3.19 16.45 -12.75
N PRO A 395 -4.44 16.83 -13.07
CA PRO A 395 -5.64 16.30 -12.42
C PRO A 395 -5.86 14.79 -12.69
N GLY A 396 -5.32 14.27 -13.79
CA GLY A 396 -5.43 12.85 -14.17
C GLY A 396 -4.71 11.88 -13.22
N ALA A 397 -3.79 12.38 -12.38
CA ALA A 397 -2.99 11.56 -11.48
C ALA A 397 -3.54 11.46 -10.04
N TYR A 398 -4.74 12.00 -9.77
CA TYR A 398 -5.36 11.99 -8.43
C TYR A 398 -5.39 10.60 -7.77
N LEU A 399 -5.88 9.57 -8.48
CA LEU A 399 -5.95 8.21 -7.94
C LEU A 399 -4.57 7.62 -7.63
N MET A 400 -3.56 7.94 -8.46
CA MET A 400 -2.19 7.52 -8.22
C MET A 400 -1.63 8.22 -6.97
N ARG A 401 -1.83 9.53 -6.83
CA ARG A 401 -1.38 10.30 -5.66
C ARG A 401 -1.97 9.77 -4.36
N ILE A 402 -3.27 9.43 -4.34
CA ILE A 402 -3.89 8.80 -3.17
C ILE A 402 -3.27 7.44 -2.86
N GLY A 403 -3.02 6.62 -3.88
CA GLY A 403 -2.33 5.34 -3.70
C GLY A 403 -0.93 5.48 -3.09
N LEU A 404 -0.27 6.63 -3.28
CA LEU A 404 1.09 6.88 -2.81
C LEU A 404 1.20 7.36 -1.36
N ILE A 405 0.11 7.70 -0.68
CA ILE A 405 0.17 8.32 0.67
C ILE A 405 0.87 7.41 1.67
N ALA A 406 0.54 6.11 1.70
CA ALA A 406 1.16 5.16 2.64
C ALA A 406 2.67 5.04 2.39
N HIS A 407 3.05 5.00 1.11
CA HIS A 407 4.44 4.91 0.68
C HIS A 407 5.22 6.17 1.05
N VAL A 408 4.69 7.35 0.75
CA VAL A 408 5.32 8.64 1.07
C VAL A 408 5.45 8.85 2.57
N LYS A 409 4.43 8.49 3.38
CA LYS A 409 4.51 8.58 4.84
C LYS A 409 5.61 7.71 5.41
N MET A 410 5.75 6.48 4.92
CA MET A 410 6.79 5.57 5.36
C MET A 410 8.18 6.05 4.92
N LEU A 411 8.29 6.55 3.69
CA LEU A 411 9.54 6.94 3.07
C LEU A 411 10.09 8.25 3.64
N VAL A 412 9.26 9.28 3.79
CA VAL A 412 9.66 10.62 4.25
C VAL A 412 9.63 10.71 5.78
N GLN A 413 8.64 10.10 6.41
CA GLN A 413 8.40 10.20 7.86
C GLN A 413 8.35 11.68 8.28
N ASP A 414 9.22 12.11 9.21
CA ASP A 414 9.37 13.50 9.63
C ASP A 414 10.61 14.19 9.02
N ASP A 415 11.42 13.49 8.21
CA ASP A 415 12.63 14.06 7.60
C ASP A 415 12.33 14.69 6.23
N LEU A 416 11.80 15.91 6.26
CA LEU A 416 11.52 16.67 5.04
C LEU A 416 12.79 17.10 4.28
N THR A 417 13.98 16.99 4.88
CA THR A 417 15.24 17.35 4.20
C THR A 417 15.61 16.38 3.08
N LEU A 418 14.93 15.22 3.01
CA LEU A 418 15.05 14.26 1.93
C LEU A 418 14.37 14.71 0.64
N ILE A 419 13.38 15.61 0.72
CA ILE A 419 12.62 16.05 -0.45
C ILE A 419 13.45 17.08 -1.21
N ASN A 420 13.84 16.71 -2.44
CA ASN A 420 14.49 17.61 -3.37
C ASN A 420 13.60 18.84 -3.66
N SER A 421 14.21 20.02 -3.79
CA SER A 421 13.53 21.28 -4.13
C SER A 421 12.57 21.16 -5.32
N GLU A 422 12.90 20.32 -6.29
CA GLU A 422 12.07 20.12 -7.49
C GLU A 422 10.75 19.36 -7.21
N PHE A 423 10.66 18.64 -6.08
CA PHE A 423 9.55 17.72 -5.80
C PHE A 423 8.63 18.14 -4.65
N TRP A 424 8.85 19.28 -4.00
CA TRP A 424 8.01 19.72 -2.87
C TRP A 424 6.53 19.85 -3.24
N ASN A 425 6.24 20.35 -4.44
CA ASN A 425 4.87 20.49 -4.94
C ASN A 425 4.17 19.13 -5.04
N GLN A 426 4.85 18.14 -5.60
CA GLN A 426 4.35 16.78 -5.82
C GLN A 426 4.02 16.11 -4.49
N PHE A 427 4.93 16.20 -3.51
CA PHE A 427 4.72 15.63 -2.18
C PHE A 427 3.62 16.39 -1.40
N GLY A 428 3.58 17.72 -1.49
CA GLY A 428 2.51 18.53 -0.91
C GLY A 428 1.12 18.15 -1.44
N GLN A 429 1.01 17.96 -2.76
CA GLN A 429 -0.22 17.52 -3.41
C GLN A 429 -0.65 16.11 -3.00
N ILE A 430 0.29 15.15 -2.86
CA ILE A 430 -0.04 13.81 -2.36
C ILE A 430 -0.72 13.87 -0.99
N TYR A 431 -0.14 14.64 -0.06
CA TYR A 431 -0.74 14.78 1.27
C TYR A 431 -2.07 15.52 1.23
N HIS A 432 -2.20 16.54 0.39
CA HIS A 432 -3.44 17.29 0.22
C HIS A 432 -4.57 16.40 -0.32
N ASP A 433 -4.35 15.71 -1.44
CA ASP A 433 -5.33 14.83 -2.08
C ASP A 433 -5.72 13.65 -1.17
N GLY A 434 -4.79 13.24 -0.31
CA GLY A 434 -5.00 12.25 0.73
C GLY A 434 -5.70 12.72 2.00
N GLY A 435 -6.12 13.98 2.06
CA GLY A 435 -6.73 14.60 3.24
C GLY A 435 -5.78 14.72 4.45
N GLN A 436 -4.48 14.50 4.26
CA GLN A 436 -3.44 14.65 5.30
C GLN A 436 -2.99 16.12 5.40
N PHE A 437 -3.94 17.01 5.64
CA PHE A 437 -3.71 18.46 5.56
C PHE A 437 -2.65 18.98 6.55
N ARG A 438 -2.41 18.30 7.68
CA ARG A 438 -1.36 18.70 8.62
C ARG A 438 0.05 18.49 8.04
N GLN A 439 0.25 17.41 7.30
CA GLN A 439 1.49 17.06 6.65
C GLN A 439 1.70 17.93 5.41
N ALA A 440 0.65 18.10 4.60
CA ALA A 440 0.64 19.05 3.50
C ALA A 440 1.04 20.46 3.97
N ARG A 441 0.50 20.90 5.11
CA ARG A 441 0.78 22.22 5.68
C ARG A 441 2.27 22.38 5.99
N ARG A 442 2.87 21.42 6.70
CA ARG A 442 4.30 21.47 7.06
C ARG A 442 5.19 21.60 5.82
N ILE A 443 4.88 20.84 4.77
CA ILE A 443 5.63 20.86 3.51
C ILE A 443 5.45 22.20 2.81
N ASN A 444 4.21 22.66 2.66
CA ASN A 444 3.90 23.89 1.94
C ASN A 444 4.40 25.15 2.68
N GLU A 445 4.30 25.23 4.02
CA GLU A 445 4.83 26.35 4.81
C GLU A 445 6.34 26.50 4.62
N LEU A 446 7.09 25.40 4.78
CA LEU A 446 8.54 25.40 4.57
C LEU A 446 8.91 25.75 3.12
N TRP A 447 8.16 25.23 2.16
CA TRP A 447 8.46 25.46 0.75
C TRP A 447 8.16 26.89 0.31
N VAL A 448 7.06 27.50 0.77
CA VAL A 448 6.79 28.94 0.55
C VAL A 448 7.95 29.78 1.06
N GLU A 449 8.43 29.54 2.28
CA GLU A 449 9.56 30.31 2.84
C GLU A 449 10.83 30.20 1.99
N GLN A 450 11.10 29.03 1.42
CA GLN A 450 12.27 28.82 0.55
C GLN A 450 12.08 29.49 -0.82
N CYS A 451 10.93 29.31 -1.47
CA CYS A 451 10.62 29.95 -2.75
C CYS A 451 10.67 31.48 -2.64
N GLN A 452 10.12 32.07 -1.57
CA GLN A 452 10.20 33.51 -1.34
C GLN A 452 11.64 34.01 -1.19
N LYS A 453 12.48 33.27 -0.47
CA LYS A 453 13.91 33.62 -0.29
C LYS A 453 14.73 33.49 -1.58
N LEU A 454 14.46 32.47 -2.39
CA LEU A 454 15.28 32.12 -3.56
C LEU A 454 14.79 32.79 -4.85
N LEU A 455 13.48 32.85 -5.05
CA LEU A 455 12.82 33.26 -6.29
C LEU A 455 12.09 34.60 -6.15
N GLY A 456 11.71 34.98 -4.94
CA GLY A 456 10.92 36.17 -4.63
C GLY A 456 9.41 35.92 -4.60
N ASP A 457 8.67 36.90 -4.08
CA ASP A 457 7.22 36.80 -3.81
C ASP A 457 6.33 36.74 -5.07
N ASP A 458 6.83 37.28 -6.18
CA ASP A 458 6.07 37.38 -7.43
C ASP A 458 6.42 36.26 -8.44
N HIS A 459 7.34 35.35 -8.08
CA HIS A 459 7.71 34.24 -8.96
C HIS A 459 6.52 33.25 -9.13
N PRO A 460 6.24 32.75 -10.35
CA PRO A 460 5.16 31.81 -10.60
C PRO A 460 5.14 30.61 -9.63
N ASP A 461 6.29 29.99 -9.39
CA ASP A 461 6.41 28.87 -8.45
C ASP A 461 6.04 29.28 -7.02
N THR A 462 6.47 30.45 -6.54
CA THR A 462 6.08 30.96 -5.22
C THR A 462 4.55 31.10 -5.13
N LEU A 463 3.91 31.61 -6.18
CA LEU A 463 2.45 31.77 -6.23
C LEU A 463 1.70 30.44 -6.32
N ILE A 464 2.26 29.42 -6.96
CA ILE A 464 1.70 28.07 -6.99
C ILE A 464 1.72 27.48 -5.57
N VAL A 465 2.84 27.56 -4.88
CA VAL A 465 2.97 26.98 -3.52
C VAL A 465 2.10 27.74 -2.51
N MET A 466 2.01 29.06 -2.62
CA MET A 466 1.10 29.87 -1.80
C MET A 466 -0.36 29.47 -1.99
N ALA A 467 -0.80 29.20 -3.23
CA ALA A 467 -2.15 28.71 -3.50
C ALA A 467 -2.37 27.31 -2.90
N ASN A 468 -1.40 26.41 -3.04
CA ASN A 468 -1.45 25.07 -2.43
C ASN A 468 -1.53 25.14 -0.89
N LEU A 469 -0.79 26.07 -0.26
CA LEU A 469 -0.86 26.32 1.19
C LEU A 469 -2.23 26.86 1.59
N ALA A 470 -2.82 27.76 0.80
CA ALA A 470 -4.16 28.27 1.05
C ALA A 470 -5.23 27.17 0.98
N ALA A 471 -5.20 26.33 -0.06
CA ALA A 471 -6.07 25.16 -0.18
C ALA A 471 -5.91 24.21 1.03
N THR A 472 -4.67 24.02 1.48
CA THR A 472 -4.37 23.23 2.68
C THR A 472 -4.97 23.86 3.96
N TYR A 473 -4.94 25.18 4.10
CA TYR A 473 -5.61 25.86 5.21
C TYR A 473 -7.12 25.73 5.16
N SER A 474 -7.74 25.84 3.98
CA SER A 474 -9.16 25.57 3.80
C SER A 474 -9.52 24.13 4.20
N GLY A 475 -8.71 23.14 3.82
CA GLY A 475 -8.88 21.74 4.26
C GLY A 475 -8.76 21.53 5.77
N LEU A 476 -8.06 22.44 6.48
CA LEU A 476 -7.99 22.47 7.95
C LEU A 476 -9.10 23.29 8.61
N GLY A 477 -10.00 23.90 7.84
CA GLY A 477 -11.01 24.85 8.33
C GLY A 477 -10.45 26.20 8.77
N ARG A 478 -9.22 26.55 8.35
CA ARG A 478 -8.52 27.79 8.70
C ARG A 478 -8.74 28.86 7.60
N TYR A 479 -10.00 29.20 7.36
CA TYR A 479 -10.41 30.00 6.20
C TYR A 479 -9.84 31.43 6.19
N GLN A 480 -9.61 32.05 7.35
CA GLN A 480 -8.99 33.39 7.40
C GLN A 480 -7.55 33.39 6.88
N GLU A 481 -6.79 32.33 7.15
CA GLU A 481 -5.40 32.22 6.65
C GLU A 481 -5.36 31.85 5.17
N ALA A 482 -6.33 31.04 4.71
CA ALA A 482 -6.53 30.77 3.29
C ALA A 482 -6.85 32.06 2.52
N GLU A 483 -7.77 32.89 3.02
CA GLU A 483 -8.16 34.17 2.40
C GLU A 483 -6.95 35.10 2.21
N LEU A 484 -6.09 35.24 3.22
CA LEU A 484 -4.92 36.10 3.15
C LEU A 484 -3.97 35.69 2.02
N LEU A 485 -3.70 34.39 1.90
CA LEU A 485 -2.85 33.85 0.84
C LEU A 485 -3.51 33.95 -0.53
N GLN A 486 -4.78 33.56 -0.65
CA GLN A 486 -5.56 33.63 -1.90
C GLN A 486 -5.65 35.07 -2.42
N SER A 487 -5.91 36.04 -1.55
CA SER A 487 -5.96 37.46 -1.92
C SER A 487 -4.60 37.95 -2.42
N SER A 488 -3.52 37.54 -1.75
CA SER A 488 -2.15 37.87 -2.18
C SER A 488 -1.81 37.26 -3.54
N VAL A 489 -2.22 36.01 -3.79
CA VAL A 489 -2.02 35.32 -5.07
C VAL A 489 -2.83 36.00 -6.19
N LEU A 490 -4.11 36.29 -5.94
CA LEU A 490 -5.01 36.93 -6.90
C LEU A 490 -4.59 38.36 -7.26
N ALA A 491 -3.94 39.08 -6.35
CA ALA A 491 -3.40 40.42 -6.65
C ALA A 491 -2.20 40.40 -7.63
N ARG A 492 -1.56 39.24 -7.81
CA ARG A 492 -0.34 39.06 -8.62
C ARG A 492 -0.58 38.28 -9.92
N ARG A 493 -1.35 37.19 -9.89
CA ARG A 493 -1.59 36.30 -11.06
C ARG A 493 -2.10 37.02 -12.31
N PRO A 494 -3.10 37.93 -12.25
CA PRO A 494 -3.54 38.70 -13.41
C PRO A 494 -2.43 39.47 -14.12
N LYS A 495 -1.49 40.03 -13.35
CA LYS A 495 -0.37 40.82 -13.89
C LYS A 495 0.67 39.93 -14.60
N LEU A 496 0.77 38.67 -14.21
CA LEU A 496 1.76 37.71 -14.72
C LEU A 496 1.21 36.87 -15.88
N LEU A 497 -0.05 36.44 -15.78
CA LEU A 497 -0.66 35.45 -16.67
C LEU A 497 -1.84 36.00 -17.48
N GLY A 498 -2.39 37.14 -17.09
CA GLY A 498 -3.64 37.70 -17.63
C GLY A 498 -4.87 37.31 -16.80
N ASP A 499 -5.94 38.08 -16.96
CA ASP A 499 -7.22 37.90 -16.25
C ASP A 499 -7.89 36.56 -16.63
N ASP A 500 -7.87 36.20 -17.91
CA ASP A 500 -8.54 35.01 -18.45
C ASP A 500 -7.72 33.71 -18.30
N HIS A 501 -6.55 33.77 -17.67
CA HIS A 501 -5.72 32.58 -17.51
C HIS A 501 -6.38 31.58 -16.53
N PRO A 502 -6.37 30.26 -16.82
CA PRO A 502 -6.98 29.26 -15.94
C PRO A 502 -6.56 29.36 -14.48
N ASP A 503 -5.28 29.61 -14.20
CA ASP A 503 -4.78 29.79 -12.83
C ASP A 503 -5.28 31.06 -12.13
N THR A 504 -5.57 32.11 -12.88
CA THR A 504 -6.19 33.34 -12.34
C THR A 504 -7.64 33.05 -11.98
N LEU A 505 -8.39 32.42 -12.89
CA LEU A 505 -9.78 32.02 -12.68
C LEU A 505 -9.92 31.03 -11.50
N ASN A 506 -9.01 30.06 -11.39
CA ASN A 506 -8.98 29.13 -10.25
C ASN A 506 -8.73 29.86 -8.93
N ALA A 507 -7.81 30.85 -8.89
CA ALA A 507 -7.58 31.64 -7.67
C ALA A 507 -8.82 32.46 -7.27
N MET A 508 -9.60 32.95 -8.24
CA MET A 508 -10.86 33.65 -8.00
C MET A 508 -11.91 32.70 -7.42
N ALA A 509 -12.07 31.52 -8.03
CA ALA A 509 -12.98 30.49 -7.53
C ALA A 509 -12.63 30.04 -6.11
N ASP A 510 -11.34 29.81 -5.83
CA ASP A 510 -10.85 29.42 -4.52
C ASP A 510 -11.12 30.50 -3.45
N LEU A 511 -10.92 31.78 -3.77
CA LEU A 511 -11.21 32.88 -2.86
C LEU A 511 -12.72 33.05 -2.61
N ALA A 512 -13.54 32.94 -3.66
CA ALA A 512 -15.00 32.98 -3.55
C ALA A 512 -15.54 31.84 -2.67
N ALA A 513 -14.99 30.62 -2.83
CA ALA A 513 -15.31 29.49 -1.97
C ALA A 513 -14.95 29.77 -0.50
N THR A 514 -13.77 30.32 -0.23
CA THR A 514 -13.37 30.73 1.12
C THR A 514 -14.31 31.79 1.71
N TYR A 515 -14.75 32.78 0.93
CA TYR A 515 -15.75 33.75 1.39
C TYR A 515 -17.09 33.11 1.74
N SER A 516 -17.54 32.14 0.94
CA SER A 516 -18.75 31.36 1.23
C SER A 516 -18.64 30.61 2.56
N GLU A 517 -17.51 29.94 2.81
CA GLU A 517 -17.24 29.23 4.08
C GLU A 517 -17.18 30.19 5.29
N LEU A 518 -16.78 31.44 5.08
CA LEU A 518 -16.80 32.51 6.08
C LEU A 518 -18.18 33.19 6.23
N GLY A 519 -19.18 32.82 5.43
CA GLY A 519 -20.50 33.45 5.41
C GLY A 519 -20.55 34.84 4.76
N ARG A 520 -19.51 35.23 4.01
CA ARG A 520 -19.34 36.55 3.35
C ARG A 520 -19.79 36.50 1.89
N PHE A 521 -21.04 36.11 1.64
CA PHE A 521 -21.58 35.90 0.29
C PHE A 521 -21.52 37.16 -0.61
N GLN A 522 -21.66 38.35 -0.01
CA GLN A 522 -21.57 39.64 -0.74
C GLN A 522 -20.18 39.90 -1.34
N GLU A 523 -19.14 39.25 -0.81
CA GLU A 523 -17.77 39.36 -1.30
C GLU A 523 -17.41 38.22 -2.26
N ALA A 524 -18.10 37.08 -2.18
CA ALA A 524 -17.96 35.97 -3.11
C ALA A 524 -18.53 36.29 -4.50
N GLU A 525 -19.73 36.88 -4.56
CA GLU A 525 -20.45 37.18 -5.80
C GLU A 525 -19.64 37.99 -6.84
N PRO A 526 -19.00 39.13 -6.49
CA PRO A 526 -18.24 39.92 -7.48
C PRO A 526 -16.94 39.24 -7.94
N VAL A 527 -16.40 38.31 -7.14
CA VAL A 527 -15.19 37.54 -7.50
C VAL A 527 -15.56 36.39 -8.43
N GLN A 528 -16.74 35.79 -8.26
CA GLN A 528 -17.23 34.68 -9.08
C GLN A 528 -17.89 35.13 -10.40
N ALA A 529 -18.42 36.35 -10.46
CA ALA A 529 -19.11 36.90 -11.64
C ALA A 529 -18.17 37.44 -12.74
N LYS A 530 -16.87 37.44 -12.49
CA LYS A 530 -15.80 37.77 -13.44
C LYS A 530 -15.21 36.49 -13.98
#